data_AF-A0A4S4F9X6-F1
#
_entry.id   AF-A0A4S4F9X6-F1
#
_cell.length_a   1.000
_cell.length_b   1.000
_cell.length_c   1.000
_cell.angle_alpha   90.00
_cell.angle_beta   90.00
_cell.angle_gamma   90.00
#
_symmetry.space_group_name_H-M   'P 1'
#
loop_
_entity.id
_entity.type
_entity.pdbx_description
1 polymer ?
#
loop_
_entity_poly.entity_id
_entity_poly.type
_entity_poly.pdbx_seq_one_letter_code
_entity_poly.pdbx_strand_id
1 'polypeptide(L)'
;MDDVYLQRMEKEHSGVHKESERIQQFLECRPEGWVGIIAIDNPDFVLPAWARRPMIKCFDFNLSDNAPLVRSALILEDLWRWCADLPVDKANAQNPAVIAKRLERIERIEELRDPAHWSYPQLEDTVEDFQYPLADGRCKLGYGDYAFTLQVSECTAGSVYVYSDPIKAVGLLPPNANDDFDKSLRSDRCIKVEKGRSVILMNEFGCLCKVDILEVHVKNGAEDEDSSSIAFKYHIYLDK
;
A
#
# COMPACT_ATOMS: atom_id res chain seq x y z
N MET A 1 -7.23 36.00 -22.03
CA MET A 1 -5.91 35.48 -21.62
C MET A 1 -5.39 34.68 -22.79
N ASP A 2 -4.24 35.14 -23.28
CA ASP A 2 -3.36 34.60 -24.33
C ASP A 2 -3.97 34.17 -25.67
N ASP A 3 -4.02 35.14 -26.59
CA ASP A 3 -3.90 34.92 -28.03
C ASP A 3 -2.58 34.17 -28.35
N VAL A 4 -2.70 32.85 -28.23
CA VAL A 4 -2.09 31.75 -28.97
C VAL A 4 -0.69 32.06 -29.51
N TYR A 5 0.33 31.67 -28.75
CA TYR A 5 1.76 31.65 -29.14
C TYR A 5 1.99 31.14 -30.58
N LEU A 6 1.19 30.17 -31.03
CA LEU A 6 1.22 29.64 -32.41
C LEU A 6 0.79 30.67 -33.47
N GLN A 7 -0.22 31.50 -33.20
CA GLN A 7 -0.61 32.58 -34.12
C GLN A 7 0.50 33.63 -34.25
N ARG A 8 1.26 33.86 -33.18
CA ARG A 8 2.43 34.77 -33.19
C ARG A 8 3.61 34.18 -33.98
N MET A 9 3.75 32.86 -34.04
CA MET A 9 4.74 32.21 -34.92
C MET A 9 4.45 32.46 -36.40
N GLU A 10 3.18 32.57 -36.81
CA GLU A 10 2.78 32.80 -38.20
C GLU A 10 2.78 34.28 -38.60
N LYS A 11 2.86 35.19 -37.62
CA LYS A 11 2.93 36.63 -37.87
C LYS A 11 4.37 37.07 -38.18
N GLU A 12 4.62 37.41 -39.44
CA GLU A 12 5.91 37.93 -39.90
C GLU A 12 6.43 39.08 -39.01
N HIS A 13 7.74 39.11 -38.81
CA HIS A 13 8.46 40.06 -37.96
C HIS A 13 8.14 40.03 -36.45
N SER A 14 7.29 39.13 -35.97
CA SER A 14 7.16 38.90 -34.53
C SER A 14 8.45 38.29 -33.95
N GLY A 15 8.72 38.50 -32.66
CA GLY A 15 9.84 37.84 -31.99
C GLY A 15 9.72 36.31 -32.03
N VAL A 16 8.49 35.80 -31.89
CA VAL A 16 8.17 34.36 -31.90
C VAL A 16 8.37 33.74 -33.29
N HIS A 17 8.09 34.50 -34.35
CA HIS A 17 8.37 34.09 -35.72
C HIS A 17 9.87 33.92 -35.97
N LYS A 18 10.70 34.89 -35.52
CA LYS A 18 12.17 34.80 -35.63
C LYS A 18 12.76 33.64 -34.82
N GLU A 19 12.20 33.34 -33.66
CA GLU A 19 12.56 32.17 -32.86
C GLU A 19 12.21 30.87 -33.61
N SER A 20 11.01 30.80 -34.18
CA SER A 20 10.55 29.68 -35.00
C SER A 20 11.46 29.42 -36.21
N GLU A 21 11.86 30.46 -36.94
CA GLU A 21 12.81 30.35 -38.07
C GLU A 21 14.17 29.80 -37.62
N ARG A 22 14.70 30.26 -36.49
CA ARG A 22 15.97 29.77 -35.95
C ARG A 22 15.90 28.29 -35.56
N ILE A 23 14.79 27.87 -34.95
CA ILE A 23 14.56 26.45 -34.60
C ILE A 23 14.53 25.62 -35.89
N GLN A 24 13.80 26.07 -36.91
CA GLN A 24 13.72 25.36 -38.18
C GLN A 24 15.09 25.21 -38.85
N GLN A 25 15.86 26.29 -38.96
CA GLN A 25 17.22 26.27 -39.54
C GLN A 25 18.14 25.30 -38.79
N PHE A 26 18.04 25.28 -37.46
CA PHE A 26 18.85 24.37 -36.65
C PHE A 26 18.48 22.90 -36.86
N LEU A 27 17.20 22.60 -37.05
CA LEU A 27 16.70 21.23 -37.27
C LEU A 27 17.04 20.68 -38.65
N GLU A 28 17.21 21.53 -39.67
CA GLU A 28 17.55 21.10 -41.04
C GLU A 28 18.89 20.34 -41.15
N CYS A 29 19.80 20.55 -40.19
CA CYS A 29 21.11 19.88 -40.14
C CYS A 29 21.14 18.67 -39.19
N ARG A 30 19.99 18.22 -38.66
CA ARG A 30 19.92 17.13 -37.67
C ARG A 30 19.35 15.86 -38.29
N PRO A 31 19.76 14.67 -37.78
CA PRO A 31 19.18 13.41 -38.24
C PRO A 31 17.69 13.33 -37.87
N GLU A 32 16.97 12.48 -38.59
CA GLU A 32 15.57 12.17 -38.27
C GLU A 32 15.45 11.65 -36.83
N GLY A 33 14.34 11.98 -36.16
CA GLY A 33 14.14 11.60 -34.76
C GLY A 33 15.07 12.27 -33.76
N TRP A 34 15.84 13.31 -34.14
CA TRP A 34 16.65 14.09 -33.20
C TRP A 34 15.80 14.98 -32.29
N VAL A 35 14.65 15.45 -32.79
CA VAL A 35 13.69 16.24 -32.03
C VAL A 35 12.39 15.46 -31.87
N GLY A 36 11.86 15.48 -30.65
CA GLY A 36 10.55 14.99 -30.29
C GLY A 36 9.72 16.11 -29.69
N ILE A 37 8.41 16.08 -29.90
CA ILE A 37 7.45 17.04 -29.36
C ILE A 37 6.63 16.36 -28.29
N ILE A 38 6.48 17.04 -27.15
CA ILE A 38 5.60 16.61 -26.06
C ILE A 38 4.40 17.55 -26.07
N ALA A 39 3.20 17.02 -26.30
CA ALA A 39 1.96 17.78 -26.26
C ALA A 39 1.38 17.74 -24.84
N ILE A 40 1.29 18.90 -24.18
CA ILE A 40 0.68 19.09 -22.86
C ILE A 40 -0.39 20.15 -23.02
N ASP A 41 -1.58 19.93 -22.46
CA ASP A 41 -2.75 20.83 -22.56
C ASP A 41 -3.06 21.32 -24.00
N ASN A 42 -2.81 20.45 -24.98
CA ASN A 42 -3.00 20.63 -26.42
C ASN A 42 -3.76 19.43 -27.02
N PRO A 43 -5.05 19.25 -26.67
CA PRO A 43 -5.85 18.08 -27.08
C PRO A 43 -6.06 17.98 -28.60
N ASP A 44 -6.03 19.13 -29.29
CA ASP A 44 -6.20 19.21 -30.74
C ASP A 44 -4.88 19.03 -31.51
N PHE A 45 -3.77 18.76 -30.80
CA PHE A 45 -2.41 18.63 -31.35
C PHE A 45 -2.07 19.75 -32.33
N VAL A 46 -2.40 20.99 -31.96
CA VAL A 46 -2.08 22.14 -32.79
C VAL A 46 -0.57 22.34 -32.73
N LEU A 47 0.11 22.02 -33.83
CA LEU A 47 1.55 22.13 -33.98
C LEU A 47 1.90 23.26 -34.97
N PRO A 48 3.03 23.96 -34.74
CA PRO A 48 3.53 24.94 -35.68
C PRO A 48 3.91 24.29 -37.02
N ALA A 49 3.88 25.06 -38.11
CA ALA A 49 4.05 24.51 -39.47
C ALA A 49 5.35 23.70 -39.64
N TRP A 50 6.46 24.13 -39.03
CA TRP A 50 7.74 23.41 -39.10
C TRP A 50 7.71 22.04 -38.39
N ALA A 51 6.83 21.86 -37.42
CA ALA A 51 6.68 20.65 -36.61
C ALA A 51 5.78 19.59 -37.26
N ARG A 52 5.01 19.95 -38.30
CA ARG A 52 4.11 19.02 -39.03
C ARG A 52 4.85 18.08 -39.98
N ARG A 53 6.19 18.06 -39.95
CA ARG A 53 7.01 17.16 -40.77
C ARG A 53 6.74 15.71 -40.33
N PRO A 54 6.56 14.75 -41.26
CA PRO A 54 6.22 13.35 -40.93
C PRO A 54 7.22 12.63 -40.00
N MET A 55 8.43 13.18 -39.87
CA MET A 55 9.58 12.57 -39.19
C MET A 55 9.78 13.03 -37.74
N ILE A 56 9.00 14.00 -37.26
CA ILE A 56 9.09 14.46 -35.87
C ILE A 56 8.19 13.58 -35.01
N LYS A 57 8.78 12.90 -34.03
CA LYS A 57 8.02 12.08 -33.09
C LYS A 57 7.22 12.98 -32.17
N CYS A 58 5.93 12.71 -32.00
CA CYS A 58 5.07 13.42 -31.04
C CYS A 58 4.62 12.46 -29.93
N PHE A 59 4.66 12.92 -28.69
CA PHE A 59 4.21 12.22 -27.50
C PHE A 59 3.01 12.95 -26.90
N ASP A 60 1.89 12.24 -26.78
CA ASP A 60 0.64 12.77 -26.22
C ASP A 60 0.67 12.75 -24.69
N PHE A 61 0.95 13.88 -24.05
CA PHE A 61 0.87 14.07 -22.60
C PHE A 61 -0.37 14.87 -22.19
N ASN A 62 -1.42 14.91 -23.02
CA ASN A 62 -2.71 15.49 -22.67
C ASN A 62 -3.47 14.59 -21.67
N LEU A 63 -2.92 14.48 -20.47
CA LEU A 63 -3.46 13.69 -19.38
C LEU A 63 -4.42 14.57 -18.57
N SER A 64 -5.61 14.05 -18.28
CA SER A 64 -6.46 14.64 -17.25
C SER A 64 -5.94 14.28 -15.87
N ASP A 65 -6.23 15.09 -14.85
CA ASP A 65 -5.83 14.82 -13.45
C ASP A 65 -6.29 13.44 -12.95
N ASN A 66 -7.36 12.90 -13.55
CA ASN A 66 -7.93 11.58 -13.24
C ASN A 66 -7.58 10.49 -14.27
N ALA A 67 -6.59 10.72 -15.15
CA ALA A 67 -6.19 9.73 -16.14
C ALA A 67 -5.64 8.48 -15.42
N PRO A 68 -6.01 7.25 -15.86
CA PRO A 68 -5.44 6.04 -15.29
C PRO A 68 -3.91 6.04 -15.40
N LEU A 69 -3.22 5.65 -14.33
CA LEU A 69 -1.76 5.57 -14.26
C LEU A 69 -1.14 4.79 -15.44
N VAL A 70 -1.88 3.81 -15.96
CA VAL A 70 -1.52 3.02 -17.14
C VAL A 70 -1.28 3.88 -18.38
N ARG A 71 -2.12 4.88 -18.65
CA ARG A 71 -1.97 5.75 -19.83
C ARG A 71 -0.66 6.54 -19.72
N SER A 72 -0.44 7.16 -18.56
CA SER A 72 0.78 7.91 -18.26
C SER A 72 2.03 7.04 -18.35
N ALA A 73 1.98 5.82 -17.82
CA ALA A 73 3.09 4.87 -17.87
C ALA A 73 3.45 4.44 -19.30
N LEU A 74 2.45 4.24 -20.18
CA LEU A 74 2.69 3.89 -21.59
C LEU A 74 3.37 5.03 -22.36
N ILE A 75 2.94 6.27 -22.13
CA ILE A 75 3.53 7.44 -22.78
C ILE A 75 4.97 7.66 -22.29
N LEU A 76 5.22 7.49 -20.97
CA LEU A 76 6.55 7.55 -20.39
C LEU A 76 7.47 6.44 -20.93
N GLU A 77 6.96 5.22 -21.10
CA GLU A 77 7.70 4.12 -21.70
C GLU A 77 8.09 4.45 -23.16
N ASP A 78 7.15 4.98 -23.95
CA ASP A 78 7.42 5.36 -25.34
C ASP A 78 8.48 6.46 -25.44
N LEU A 79 8.40 7.46 -24.56
CA LEU A 79 9.42 8.52 -24.46
C LEU A 79 10.78 7.96 -24.06
N TRP A 80 10.82 7.10 -23.03
CA TRP A 80 12.06 6.48 -22.56
C TRP A 80 12.72 5.61 -23.64
N ARG A 81 11.94 4.79 -24.35
CA ARG A 81 12.43 3.97 -25.46
C ARG A 81 13.01 4.82 -26.57
N TRP A 82 12.34 5.92 -26.92
CA TRP A 82 12.86 6.85 -27.92
C TRP A 82 14.17 7.50 -27.48
N CYS A 83 14.27 7.97 -26.23
CA CYS A 83 15.52 8.52 -25.67
C CYS A 83 16.67 7.49 -25.64
N ALA A 84 16.34 6.20 -25.50
CA ALA A 84 17.31 5.10 -25.43
C ALA A 84 17.61 4.45 -26.80
N ASP A 85 17.08 5.01 -27.90
CA ASP A 85 17.17 4.43 -29.26
C ASP A 85 16.69 2.97 -29.34
N LEU A 86 15.68 2.63 -28.53
CA LEU A 86 15.08 1.31 -28.50
C LEU A 86 13.95 1.20 -29.53
N PRO A 87 13.77 0.03 -30.17
CA PRO A 87 12.72 -0.17 -31.17
C PRO A 87 11.33 0.08 -30.59
N VAL A 88 10.40 0.58 -31.41
CA VAL A 88 9.00 0.78 -30.99
C VAL A 88 8.28 -0.55 -30.76
N ASP A 89 8.78 -1.63 -31.37
CA ASP A 89 8.21 -2.97 -31.20
C ASP A 89 8.29 -3.44 -29.74
N LYS A 90 7.12 -3.74 -29.19
CA LYS A 90 6.91 -4.21 -27.81
C LYS A 90 6.69 -5.72 -27.74
N ALA A 91 6.97 -6.48 -28.80
CA ALA A 91 6.69 -7.92 -28.89
C ALA A 91 7.14 -8.72 -27.65
N ASN A 92 8.25 -8.32 -27.03
CA ASN A 92 8.81 -8.96 -25.82
C ASN A 92 8.71 -8.10 -24.54
N ALA A 93 8.15 -6.90 -24.61
CA ALA A 93 8.01 -6.00 -23.47
C ALA A 93 6.72 -6.30 -22.69
N GLN A 94 6.81 -6.46 -21.38
CA GLN A 94 5.62 -6.57 -20.53
C GLN A 94 4.94 -5.21 -20.44
N ASN A 95 3.63 -5.18 -20.68
CA ASN A 95 2.84 -3.96 -20.56
C ASN A 95 3.00 -3.34 -19.15
N PRO A 96 3.34 -2.04 -19.03
CA PRO A 96 3.47 -1.35 -17.75
C PRO A 96 2.26 -1.51 -16.82
N ALA A 97 1.04 -1.66 -17.35
CA ALA A 97 -0.16 -1.95 -16.57
C ALA A 97 -0.06 -3.28 -15.81
N VAL A 98 0.52 -4.29 -16.44
CA VAL A 98 0.71 -5.61 -15.82
C VAL A 98 1.77 -5.53 -14.73
N ILE A 99 2.83 -4.73 -14.96
CA ILE A 99 3.88 -4.49 -13.96
C ILE A 99 3.31 -3.73 -12.76
N ALA A 100 2.56 -2.65 -12.99
CA ALA A 100 1.91 -1.88 -11.93
C ALA A 100 0.98 -2.77 -11.08
N LYS A 101 0.12 -3.59 -11.71
CA LYS A 101 -0.73 -4.56 -11.01
C LYS A 101 0.05 -5.64 -10.25
N ARG A 102 1.28 -5.97 -10.68
CA ARG A 102 2.15 -6.89 -9.94
C ARG A 102 2.73 -6.21 -8.70
N LEU A 103 3.19 -4.98 -8.85
CA LEU A 103 3.72 -4.17 -7.75
C LEU A 103 2.66 -3.89 -6.70
N GLU A 104 1.45 -3.48 -7.10
CA GLU A 104 0.32 -3.25 -6.19
C GLU A 104 -0.02 -4.51 -5.36
N ARG A 105 0.04 -5.70 -5.99
CA ARG A 105 -0.15 -6.96 -5.28
C ARG A 105 0.97 -7.28 -4.31
N ILE A 106 2.21 -6.91 -4.63
CA ILE A 106 3.36 -7.10 -3.74
C ILE A 106 3.24 -6.14 -2.55
N GLU A 107 3.03 -4.86 -2.82
CA GLU A 107 2.89 -3.80 -1.82
C GLU A 107 1.78 -4.12 -0.82
N ARG A 108 0.60 -4.54 -1.31
CA ARG A 108 -0.50 -5.00 -0.43
C ARG A 108 -0.09 -6.14 0.50
N ILE A 109 0.67 -7.11 0.00
CA ILE A 109 1.13 -8.25 0.82
C ILE A 109 2.24 -7.82 1.78
N GLU A 110 3.11 -6.90 1.38
CA GLU A 110 4.15 -6.33 2.24
C GLU A 110 3.55 -5.53 3.38
N GLU A 111 2.55 -4.69 3.11
CA GLU A 111 1.80 -3.94 4.14
C GLU A 111 1.15 -4.89 5.16
N LEU A 112 0.47 -5.93 4.70
CA LEU A 112 -0.14 -6.94 5.57
C LEU A 112 0.89 -7.77 6.35
N ARG A 113 2.14 -7.85 5.89
CA ARG A 113 3.23 -8.53 6.60
C ARG A 113 4.01 -7.61 7.53
N ASP A 114 3.83 -6.30 7.42
CA ASP A 114 4.52 -5.33 8.27
C ASP A 114 4.03 -5.49 9.72
N PRO A 115 4.92 -5.80 10.69
CA PRO A 115 4.54 -5.86 12.09
C PRO A 115 3.93 -4.56 12.62
N ALA A 116 4.24 -3.41 12.00
CA ALA A 116 3.64 -2.13 12.36
C ALA A 116 2.15 -2.06 12.01
N HIS A 117 1.70 -2.76 10.96
CA HIS A 117 0.28 -2.86 10.60
C HIS A 117 -0.55 -3.54 11.71
N TRP A 118 0.06 -4.49 12.43
CA TRP A 118 -0.56 -5.25 13.52
C TRP A 118 -0.12 -4.78 14.90
N SER A 119 0.11 -3.48 15.06
CA SER A 119 0.48 -2.87 16.33
C SER A 119 -0.64 -1.96 16.83
N TYR A 120 -1.11 -2.25 18.04
CA TYR A 120 -2.17 -1.51 18.72
C TYR A 120 -1.56 -0.80 19.94
N PRO A 121 -1.09 0.45 19.80
CA PRO A 121 -0.37 1.16 20.86
C PRO A 121 -1.31 1.85 21.87
N GLN A 122 -2.63 1.83 21.64
CA GLN A 122 -3.58 2.45 22.55
C GLN A 122 -3.57 1.76 23.92
N LEU A 123 -4.06 2.44 24.95
CA LEU A 123 -4.04 1.90 26.32
C LEU A 123 -5.39 1.29 26.75
N GLU A 124 -6.50 1.50 26.02
CA GLU A 124 -7.83 1.04 26.46
C GLU A 124 -8.84 0.71 25.33
N ASP A 125 -9.58 -0.40 25.55
CA ASP A 125 -10.99 -0.72 25.26
C ASP A 125 -11.61 -0.42 23.88
N THR A 126 -10.80 -0.14 22.87
CA THR A 126 -11.24 -0.14 21.47
C THR A 126 -11.38 -1.58 20.99
N VAL A 127 -12.47 -1.88 20.28
CA VAL A 127 -12.61 -3.21 19.64
C VAL A 127 -11.69 -3.22 18.43
N GLU A 128 -10.72 -4.12 18.45
CA GLU A 128 -9.80 -4.35 17.36
C GLU A 128 -10.16 -5.64 16.63
N ASP A 129 -10.13 -5.61 15.30
CA ASP A 129 -10.20 -6.82 14.46
C ASP A 129 -8.78 -7.22 14.07
N PHE A 130 -8.43 -8.47 14.36
CA PHE A 130 -7.12 -9.03 14.04
C PHE A 130 -7.24 -10.25 13.16
N GLN A 131 -6.87 -10.08 11.88
CA GLN A 131 -6.79 -11.13 10.87
C GLN A 131 -5.49 -11.92 11.04
N TYR A 132 -5.44 -12.73 12.10
CA TYR A 132 -4.24 -13.42 12.57
C TYR A 132 -3.48 -14.24 11.50
N PRO A 133 -4.09 -14.85 10.47
CA PRO A 133 -3.33 -15.55 9.43
C PRO A 133 -2.43 -14.63 8.57
N LEU A 134 -2.77 -13.34 8.48
CA LEU A 134 -2.00 -12.36 7.70
C LEU A 134 -0.75 -11.89 8.45
N ALA A 135 -0.74 -12.03 9.78
CA ALA A 135 0.29 -11.54 10.69
C ALA A 135 1.15 -12.64 11.34
N ASP A 136 1.22 -13.84 10.75
CA ASP A 136 1.84 -15.03 11.38
C ASP A 136 1.31 -15.30 12.81
N GLY A 137 0.04 -14.98 13.02
CA GLY A 137 -0.62 -15.11 14.31
C GLY A 137 -0.25 -14.08 15.36
N ARG A 138 0.59 -13.06 15.07
CA ARG A 138 1.11 -12.14 16.09
C ARG A 138 0.67 -10.70 15.89
N CYS A 139 0.25 -10.05 16.97
CA CYS A 139 0.09 -8.60 17.04
C CYS A 139 0.71 -8.03 18.32
N LYS A 140 1.04 -6.73 18.31
CA LYS A 140 1.60 -6.02 19.46
C LYS A 140 0.54 -5.18 20.14
N LEU A 141 0.51 -5.20 21.47
CA LEU A 141 -0.37 -4.38 22.31
C LEU A 141 0.49 -3.47 23.20
N GLY A 142 0.10 -2.21 23.34
CA GLY A 142 0.81 -1.24 24.18
C GLY A 142 2.18 -0.83 23.64
N TYR A 143 3.01 -0.25 24.51
CA TYR A 143 4.32 0.31 24.14
C TYR A 143 5.31 0.29 25.32
N GLY A 144 6.61 0.25 25.00
CA GLY A 144 7.70 0.30 25.99
C GLY A 144 7.67 -0.90 26.95
N ASP A 145 7.82 -0.62 28.25
CA ASP A 145 7.77 -1.65 29.31
C ASP A 145 6.38 -2.30 29.44
N TYR A 146 5.35 -1.64 28.90
CA TYR A 146 3.97 -2.12 28.84
C TYR A 146 3.62 -2.70 27.46
N ALA A 147 4.61 -3.14 26.69
CA ALA A 147 4.39 -3.85 25.45
C ALA A 147 4.12 -5.34 25.68
N PHE A 148 3.16 -5.89 24.94
CA PHE A 148 2.79 -7.30 24.93
C PHE A 148 2.72 -7.79 23.49
N THR A 149 3.08 -9.06 23.27
CA THR A 149 2.83 -9.73 21.99
C THR A 149 1.71 -10.73 22.19
N LEU A 150 0.55 -10.48 21.59
CA LEU A 150 -0.53 -11.44 21.54
C LEU A 150 -0.27 -12.37 20.35
N GLN A 151 -0.07 -13.67 20.62
CA GLN A 151 0.06 -14.69 19.58
C GLN A 151 -1.12 -15.64 19.62
N VAL A 152 -1.76 -15.83 18.46
CA VAL A 152 -3.03 -16.53 18.30
C VAL A 152 -2.95 -17.48 17.09
N SER A 153 -3.57 -18.64 17.20
CA SER A 153 -3.80 -19.52 16.05
C SER A 153 -5.20 -20.12 16.06
N GLU A 154 -5.59 -20.63 14.91
CA GLU A 154 -6.84 -21.37 14.76
C GLU A 154 -6.89 -22.58 15.71
N CYS A 155 -8.08 -22.85 16.26
CA CYS A 155 -8.37 -24.03 17.06
C CYS A 155 -9.60 -24.75 16.49
N THR A 156 -10.79 -24.43 17.02
CA THR A 156 -12.08 -24.99 16.61
C THR A 156 -13.07 -23.85 16.47
N ALA A 157 -14.20 -24.06 15.77
CA ALA A 157 -15.22 -23.03 15.59
C ALA A 157 -15.55 -22.30 16.92
N GLY A 158 -15.43 -20.97 16.92
CA GLY A 158 -15.69 -20.12 18.10
C GLY A 158 -14.57 -20.10 19.14
N SER A 159 -13.37 -20.61 18.83
CA SER A 159 -12.23 -20.65 19.76
C SER A 159 -10.88 -20.53 19.07
N VAL A 160 -9.90 -20.04 19.81
CA VAL A 160 -8.51 -19.88 19.36
C VAL A 160 -7.52 -20.41 20.41
N TYR A 161 -6.31 -20.72 19.97
CA TYR A 161 -5.18 -20.91 20.88
C TYR A 161 -4.47 -19.59 21.10
N VAL A 162 -4.20 -19.24 22.36
CA VAL A 162 -3.33 -18.12 22.73
C VAL A 162 -2.04 -18.68 23.30
N TYR A 163 -0.90 -18.21 22.77
CA TYR A 163 0.42 -18.75 23.07
C TYR A 163 1.16 -17.91 24.09
N SER A 164 1.93 -18.58 24.95
CA SER A 164 2.90 -17.95 25.84
C SER A 164 4.29 -17.83 25.22
N ASP A 165 4.59 -18.47 24.08
CA ASP A 165 5.91 -18.40 23.43
C ASP A 165 6.52 -16.97 23.32
N PRO A 166 5.77 -15.90 23.02
CA PRO A 166 6.34 -14.55 22.89
C PRO A 166 6.20 -13.69 24.18
N ILE A 167 5.69 -14.26 25.27
CA ILE A 167 5.46 -13.57 26.55
C ILE A 167 5.92 -14.45 27.72
N LYS A 168 5.79 -13.99 28.96
CA LYS A 168 6.28 -14.74 30.12
C LYS A 168 5.28 -15.77 30.64
N ALA A 169 4.00 -15.44 30.62
CA ALA A 169 2.93 -16.33 31.03
C ALA A 169 1.60 -15.92 30.41
N VAL A 170 0.71 -16.90 30.29
CA VAL A 170 -0.68 -16.71 29.84
C VAL A 170 -1.62 -17.39 30.84
N GLY A 171 -2.80 -16.82 31.05
CA GLY A 171 -3.81 -17.39 31.94
C GLY A 171 -5.23 -17.20 31.40
N LEU A 172 -6.07 -18.24 31.50
CA LEU A 172 -7.50 -18.11 31.21
C LEU A 172 -8.19 -17.55 32.46
N LEU A 173 -8.88 -16.43 32.32
CA LEU A 173 -9.60 -15.84 33.44
C LEU A 173 -10.95 -16.55 33.66
N PRO A 174 -11.34 -16.84 34.92
CA PRO A 174 -12.69 -17.30 35.23
C PRO A 174 -13.73 -16.22 34.88
N PRO A 175 -14.98 -16.61 34.59
CA PRO A 175 -16.04 -15.64 34.42
C PRO A 175 -16.24 -14.94 35.76
N ASN A 176 -16.08 -13.61 35.80
CA ASN A 176 -16.04 -12.78 37.02
C ASN A 176 -14.74 -12.89 37.84
N ALA A 177 -13.59 -13.09 37.18
CA ALA A 177 -12.30 -12.94 37.84
C ALA A 177 -12.22 -11.57 38.53
N ASN A 178 -11.96 -11.59 39.84
CA ASN A 178 -11.48 -10.40 40.52
C ASN A 178 -10.06 -10.08 40.03
N ASP A 179 -9.65 -8.86 40.30
CA ASP A 179 -8.35 -8.26 40.00
C ASP A 179 -7.10 -8.99 40.57
N ASP A 180 -7.26 -10.18 41.16
CA ASP A 180 -6.19 -11.09 41.62
C ASP A 180 -5.88 -12.12 40.52
N PHE A 181 -4.99 -11.74 39.59
CA PHE A 181 -4.68 -12.52 38.39
C PHE A 181 -3.60 -13.58 38.62
N ASP A 182 -2.82 -13.49 39.69
CA ASP A 182 -1.67 -14.35 39.96
C ASP A 182 -2.03 -15.84 39.96
N LYS A 183 -3.21 -16.16 40.51
CA LYS A 183 -3.73 -17.54 40.55
C LYS A 183 -4.12 -18.11 39.19
N SER A 184 -4.32 -17.23 38.21
CA SER A 184 -4.75 -17.60 36.86
C SER A 184 -3.57 -17.76 35.90
N LEU A 185 -2.39 -17.21 36.23
CA LEU A 185 -1.19 -17.30 35.40
C LEU A 185 -0.68 -18.75 35.37
N ARG A 186 -0.41 -19.24 34.16
CA ARG A 186 0.11 -20.58 33.92
C ARG A 186 1.36 -20.52 33.07
N SER A 187 2.19 -21.56 33.23
CA SER A 187 3.37 -21.81 32.38
C SER A 187 3.03 -22.70 31.18
N ASP A 188 1.75 -22.96 30.91
CA ASP A 188 1.33 -23.74 29.75
C ASP A 188 1.75 -22.99 28.46
N ARG A 189 2.23 -23.73 27.46
CA ARG A 189 2.69 -23.16 26.19
C ARG A 189 1.58 -22.42 25.44
N CYS A 190 0.36 -22.94 25.53
CA CYS A 190 -0.81 -22.31 24.96
C CYS A 190 -2.06 -22.66 25.76
N ILE A 191 -3.05 -21.79 25.70
CA ILE A 191 -4.38 -22.02 26.27
C ILE A 191 -5.44 -21.92 25.16
N LYS A 192 -6.49 -22.73 25.27
CA LYS A 192 -7.67 -22.59 24.43
C LYS A 192 -8.58 -21.52 25.02
N VAL A 193 -9.01 -20.59 24.17
CA VAL A 193 -9.89 -19.47 24.54
C VAL A 193 -11.11 -19.50 23.65
N GLU A 194 -12.29 -19.50 24.27
CA GLU A 194 -13.58 -19.44 23.57
C GLU A 194 -14.05 -17.99 23.46
N LYS A 195 -14.92 -17.70 22.50
CA LYS A 195 -15.55 -16.39 22.39
C LYS A 195 -16.27 -15.99 23.69
N GLY A 196 -16.21 -14.70 24.02
CA GLY A 196 -16.74 -14.14 25.27
C GLY A 196 -15.89 -14.46 26.51
N ARG A 197 -14.69 -15.01 26.34
CA ARG A 197 -13.75 -15.29 27.44
C ARG A 197 -12.58 -14.32 27.41
N SER A 198 -11.98 -14.15 28.59
CA SER A 198 -10.84 -13.27 28.78
C SER A 198 -9.59 -14.07 29.11
N VAL A 199 -8.46 -13.56 28.64
CA VAL A 199 -7.13 -14.05 29.03
C VAL A 199 -6.33 -12.94 29.69
N ILE A 200 -5.38 -13.33 30.53
CA ILE A 200 -4.36 -12.44 31.07
C ILE A 200 -3.01 -12.83 30.46
N LEU A 201 -2.28 -11.81 30.01
CA LEU A 201 -0.92 -11.91 29.49
C LEU A 201 0.02 -11.28 30.52
N MET A 202 1.19 -11.88 30.72
CA MET A 202 2.27 -11.31 31.51
C MET A 202 3.52 -11.18 30.66
N ASN A 203 4.10 -9.98 30.57
CA ASN A 203 5.32 -9.75 29.78
C ASN A 203 6.60 -10.05 30.58
N GLU A 204 7.77 -9.81 29.99
CA GLU A 204 9.07 -10.08 30.63
C GLU A 204 9.35 -9.19 31.85
N PHE A 205 8.69 -8.05 31.95
CA PHE A 205 8.79 -7.10 33.07
C PHE A 205 7.83 -7.43 34.22
N GLY A 206 6.95 -8.43 34.04
CA GLY A 206 5.92 -8.79 35.02
C GLY A 206 4.64 -7.95 34.92
N CYS A 207 4.56 -7.00 33.99
CA CYS A 207 3.34 -6.22 33.75
C CYS A 207 2.22 -7.11 33.22
N LEU A 208 0.98 -6.72 33.49
CA LEU A 208 -0.21 -7.51 33.16
C LEU A 208 -1.11 -6.81 32.12
N CYS A 209 -1.61 -7.59 31.16
CA CYS A 209 -2.58 -7.16 30.17
C CYS A 209 -3.74 -8.15 30.09
N LYS A 210 -4.96 -7.67 30.30
CA LYS A 210 -6.18 -8.46 30.08
C LYS A 210 -6.62 -8.29 28.63
N VAL A 211 -6.92 -9.39 27.96
CA VAL A 211 -7.47 -9.41 26.60
C VAL A 211 -8.82 -10.12 26.63
N ASP A 212 -9.86 -9.42 26.20
CA ASP A 212 -11.23 -9.93 26.07
C ASP A 212 -11.47 -10.36 24.62
N ILE A 213 -11.63 -11.66 24.39
CA ILE A 213 -11.97 -12.21 23.07
C ILE A 213 -13.48 -12.10 22.90
N LEU A 214 -13.93 -11.17 22.05
CA LEU A 214 -15.35 -10.88 21.86
C LEU A 214 -15.96 -11.84 20.83
N GLU A 215 -15.33 -11.96 19.68
CA GLU A 215 -15.76 -12.85 18.60
C GLU A 215 -14.57 -13.56 17.97
N VAL A 216 -14.84 -14.74 17.40
CA VAL A 216 -13.86 -15.56 16.67
C VAL A 216 -14.47 -15.94 15.34
N HIS A 217 -13.85 -15.48 14.27
CA HIS A 217 -14.23 -15.80 12.90
C HIS A 217 -13.24 -16.83 12.34
N VAL A 218 -13.76 -17.97 11.89
CA VAL A 218 -12.97 -19.00 11.19
C VAL A 218 -13.42 -19.00 9.74
N LYS A 219 -12.48 -18.93 8.80
CA LYS A 219 -12.79 -18.97 7.38
C LYS A 219 -13.47 -20.30 7.05
N ASN A 220 -14.76 -20.26 6.71
CA ASN A 220 -15.46 -21.37 6.10
C ASN A 220 -15.21 -21.30 4.59
N GLY A 221 -14.74 -22.38 3.98
CA GLY A 221 -14.18 -22.41 2.62
C GLY A 221 -15.13 -22.14 1.44
N ALA A 222 -16.16 -21.30 1.61
CA ALA A 222 -17.15 -20.99 0.58
C ALA A 222 -17.00 -19.61 -0.07
N GLU A 223 -16.38 -18.62 0.59
CA GLU A 223 -16.20 -17.27 0.03
C GLU A 223 -14.76 -16.75 0.26
N ASP A 224 -14.18 -16.15 -0.78
CA ASP A 224 -12.75 -15.88 -0.90
C ASP A 224 -12.25 -14.65 -0.12
N GLU A 225 -13.14 -13.87 0.52
CA GLU A 225 -12.76 -12.55 1.07
C GLU A 225 -12.47 -12.52 2.57
N ASP A 226 -13.00 -13.43 3.38
CA ASP A 226 -12.82 -13.36 4.84
C ASP A 226 -11.68 -14.27 5.30
N SER A 227 -10.59 -13.65 5.78
CA SER A 227 -9.55 -14.37 6.54
C SER A 227 -10.05 -14.64 7.94
N SER A 228 -9.65 -15.76 8.56
CA SER A 228 -9.95 -16.01 9.97
C SER A 228 -9.46 -14.83 10.82
N SER A 229 -10.27 -14.38 11.77
CA SER A 229 -9.97 -13.21 12.60
C SER A 229 -10.50 -13.36 14.02
N ILE A 230 -10.02 -12.50 14.92
CA ILE A 230 -10.61 -12.31 16.24
C ILE A 230 -10.97 -10.84 16.42
N ALA A 231 -12.13 -10.58 17.04
CA ALA A 231 -12.45 -9.27 17.57
C ALA A 231 -12.12 -9.28 19.07
N PHE A 232 -11.30 -8.33 19.52
CA PHE A 232 -10.89 -8.28 20.92
C PHE A 232 -10.80 -6.86 21.46
N LYS A 233 -10.81 -6.77 22.79
CA LYS A 233 -10.42 -5.57 23.54
C LYS A 233 -9.29 -5.92 24.48
N TYR A 234 -8.51 -4.95 24.88
CA TYR A 234 -7.50 -5.16 25.90
C TYR A 234 -7.37 -3.98 26.84
N HIS A 235 -6.90 -4.29 28.04
CA HIS A 235 -6.62 -3.34 29.10
C HIS A 235 -5.27 -3.68 29.74
N ILE A 236 -4.41 -2.69 29.85
CA ILE A 236 -3.07 -2.83 30.44
C ILE A 236 -3.11 -2.25 31.86
N TYR A 237 -2.72 -3.06 32.84
CA TYR A 237 -2.66 -2.61 34.23
C TYR A 237 -1.34 -1.89 34.49
N LEU A 238 -1.41 -0.59 34.82
CA LEU A 238 -0.23 0.25 35.06
C LEU A 238 0.29 0.17 36.50
N ASP A 239 -0.58 -0.19 37.45
CA ASP A 239 -0.28 -0.16 38.89
C ASP A 239 -0.04 -1.57 39.50
N LYS A 240 0.11 -2.60 38.66
CA LYS A 240 0.31 -4.00 39.08
C LYS A 240 1.57 -4.60 38.48
#